data_AF-A0A397EE91-F1
#
_entry.id   AF-A0A397EE91-F1
#
_cell.length_a   1.000
_cell.length_b   1.000
_cell.length_c   1.000
_cell.angle_alpha   90.00
_cell.angle_beta   90.00
_cell.angle_gamma   90.00
#
_symmetry.space_group_name_H-M   'P 1'
#
loop_
_entity.id
_entity.type
_entity.pdbx_description
1 polymer ?
#
loop_
_entity_poly.entity_id
_entity_poly.type
_entity_poly.pdbx_seq_one_letter_code
_entity_poly.pdbx_strand_id
1 'polypeptide(L)'
;MSTPAVRRATFMKNVRLMLDRLEGGVSGNYNDTFFDDTENRLRARLGTAESEFQVAIDEVSIVDGTAALDMSTPEVASVGDFVEVFNGEWVMNAAGETIRDPNVKWELDQVTQVETTSNEVLTAKHFKREWRDSSEWRFPPPTFANIVRQRYVVKWKRPMRALFETYQTLLLEFVTRVTGSMKCKPKLQAHLNHVAHEMLESLSTAALVELDKLIETECDPSTLNLRLGQVLLELRTKPLIVKLDVLSGNNDATSVSVGAMKALLKRHFTEETNSNEDLLVKELHLAIAAYMAVASKRFVDEIPKLLNTKYIQPFLSAVRNEASETSDQVLGQVLMDDVADVEQYETLSNQLKALEAANTLINAHLFPSPY
;
A
#
# COMPACT_ATOMS: atom_id res chain seq x y z
N MET A 1 36.02 -16.23 -29.18
CA MET A 1 35.58 -16.97 -27.98
C MET A 1 35.79 -18.48 -28.16
N SER A 2 37.03 -18.98 -28.08
CA SER A 2 37.34 -20.34 -28.57
C SER A 2 37.19 -21.47 -27.54
N THR A 3 37.33 -21.22 -26.24
CA THR A 3 37.27 -22.28 -25.20
C THR A 3 36.02 -22.17 -24.31
N PRO A 4 35.49 -23.29 -23.79
CA PRO A 4 34.37 -23.29 -22.85
C PRO A 4 34.60 -22.40 -21.61
N ALA A 5 35.81 -22.43 -21.06
CA ALA A 5 36.20 -21.61 -19.90
C ALA A 5 36.08 -20.10 -20.18
N VAL A 6 36.49 -19.64 -21.37
CA VAL A 6 36.38 -18.23 -21.76
C VAL A 6 34.93 -17.81 -21.96
N ARG A 7 34.09 -18.70 -22.52
CA ARG A 7 32.63 -18.45 -22.66
C ARG A 7 31.97 -18.30 -21.28
N ARG A 8 32.24 -19.23 -20.37
CA ARG A 8 31.77 -19.20 -18.99
C ARG A 8 32.19 -17.93 -18.25
N ALA A 9 33.46 -17.53 -18.36
CA ALA A 9 33.95 -16.30 -17.75
C ALA A 9 33.25 -15.04 -18.31
N THR A 10 33.04 -15.00 -19.63
CA THR A 10 32.34 -13.90 -20.32
C THR A 10 30.87 -13.82 -19.89
N PHE A 11 30.19 -14.96 -19.82
CA PHE A 11 28.82 -15.07 -19.33
C PHE A 11 28.70 -14.55 -17.89
N MET A 12 29.52 -15.08 -16.98
CA MET A 12 29.47 -14.71 -15.56
C MET A 12 29.80 -13.22 -15.33
N LYS A 13 30.65 -12.60 -16.16
CA LYS A 13 30.88 -11.16 -16.11
C LYS A 13 29.60 -10.36 -16.37
N ASN A 14 28.82 -10.77 -17.37
CA ASN A 14 27.56 -10.12 -17.73
C ASN A 14 26.48 -10.39 -16.68
N VAL A 15 26.37 -11.62 -16.20
CA VAL A 15 25.44 -11.98 -15.11
C VAL A 15 25.74 -11.18 -13.84
N ARG A 16 27.01 -11.04 -13.44
CA ARG A 16 27.37 -10.23 -12.26
C ARG A 16 26.92 -8.78 -12.41
N LEU A 17 27.16 -8.17 -13.57
CA LEU A 17 26.67 -6.81 -13.83
C LEU A 17 25.14 -6.71 -13.74
N MET A 18 24.42 -7.70 -14.29
CA MET A 18 22.96 -7.77 -14.17
C MET A 18 22.53 -7.89 -12.70
N LEU A 19 23.10 -8.81 -11.93
CA LEU A 19 22.79 -9.01 -10.53
C LEU A 19 23.12 -7.77 -9.69
N ASP A 20 24.28 -7.15 -9.89
CA ASP A 20 24.68 -5.93 -9.18
C ASP A 20 23.68 -4.79 -9.43
N ARG A 21 23.18 -4.65 -10.66
CA ARG A 21 22.14 -3.67 -11.01
C ARG A 21 20.77 -4.05 -10.44
N LEU A 22 20.40 -5.33 -10.46
CA LEU A 22 19.14 -5.79 -9.87
C LEU A 22 19.13 -5.55 -8.35
N GLU A 23 20.20 -5.94 -7.66
CA GLU A 23 20.40 -5.73 -6.23
C GLU A 23 20.47 -4.25 -5.87
N GLY A 24 21.20 -3.44 -6.67
CA GLY A 24 21.27 -1.98 -6.50
C GLY A 24 19.89 -1.32 -6.64
N GLY A 25 19.11 -1.72 -7.66
CA GLY A 25 17.77 -1.21 -7.88
C GLY A 25 16.79 -1.54 -6.75
N VAL A 26 16.86 -2.78 -6.23
CA VAL A 26 16.00 -3.27 -5.13
C VAL A 26 16.38 -2.65 -3.78
N SER A 27 17.68 -2.57 -3.48
CA SER A 27 18.18 -2.03 -2.21
C SER A 27 18.12 -0.50 -2.15
N GLY A 28 17.99 0.17 -3.29
CA GLY A 28 18.11 1.62 -3.40
C GLY A 28 19.57 2.11 -3.42
N ASN A 29 20.53 1.21 -3.60
CA ASN A 29 21.95 1.52 -3.69
C ASN A 29 22.33 1.85 -5.14
N TYR A 30 22.21 3.13 -5.51
CA TYR A 30 22.31 3.62 -6.89
C TYR A 30 23.73 4.05 -7.30
N ASN A 31 24.74 3.21 -7.07
CA ASN A 31 26.15 3.57 -7.33
C ASN A 31 26.60 3.44 -8.80
N ASP A 32 25.77 2.83 -9.67
CA ASP A 32 26.04 2.71 -11.11
C ASP A 32 25.40 3.87 -11.87
N THR A 33 26.11 4.42 -12.86
CA THR A 33 25.60 5.40 -13.86
C THR A 33 24.28 5.00 -14.53
N PHE A 34 23.96 3.70 -14.57
CA PHE A 34 22.65 3.20 -15.00
C PHE A 34 21.48 3.85 -14.22
N PHE A 35 21.68 4.24 -12.96
CA PHE A 35 20.66 4.85 -12.09
C PHE A 35 20.62 6.38 -12.14
N ASP A 36 21.38 7.01 -13.03
CA ASP A 36 21.29 8.45 -13.29
C ASP A 36 19.90 8.82 -13.83
N ASP A 37 19.31 7.91 -14.60
CA ASP A 37 17.90 7.96 -14.98
C ASP A 37 17.01 7.54 -13.80
N THR A 38 16.11 8.42 -13.39
CA THR A 38 15.14 8.18 -12.32
C THR A 38 14.23 6.99 -12.59
N GLU A 39 13.96 6.67 -13.85
CA GLU A 39 13.14 5.53 -14.22
C GLU A 39 13.78 4.18 -13.87
N ASN A 40 15.11 4.15 -13.75
CA ASN A 40 15.88 2.97 -13.34
C ASN A 40 15.96 2.80 -11.82
N ARG A 41 15.43 3.75 -11.04
CA ARG A 41 15.44 3.68 -9.57
C ARG A 41 14.25 2.89 -9.04
N LEU A 42 14.31 1.56 -9.20
CA LEU A 42 13.21 0.65 -8.85
C LEU A 42 12.67 0.87 -7.42
N ARG A 43 13.53 0.89 -6.39
CA ARG A 43 13.08 1.08 -4.99
C ARG A 43 12.32 2.39 -4.78
N ALA A 44 12.70 3.47 -5.48
CA ALA A 44 11.99 4.75 -5.40
C ALA A 44 10.59 4.66 -6.04
N ARG A 45 10.47 4.00 -7.19
CA ARG A 45 9.17 3.76 -7.85
C ARG A 45 8.26 2.87 -7.00
N LEU A 46 8.82 1.80 -6.41
CA LEU A 46 8.09 0.95 -5.46
C LEU A 46 7.62 1.74 -4.24
N GLY A 47 8.45 2.62 -3.69
CA GLY A 47 8.06 3.48 -2.57
C GLY A 47 6.90 4.44 -2.89
N THR A 48 6.79 4.88 -4.15
CA THR A 48 5.66 5.70 -4.61
C THR A 48 4.38 4.85 -4.65
N ALA A 49 4.43 3.66 -5.24
CA ALA A 49 3.31 2.73 -5.28
C ALA A 49 2.87 2.29 -3.87
N GLU A 50 3.82 2.07 -2.94
CA GLU A 50 3.55 1.78 -1.53
C GLU A 50 2.79 2.93 -0.84
N SER A 51 3.13 4.18 -1.18
CA SER A 51 2.45 5.36 -0.63
C SER A 51 1.02 5.49 -1.17
N GLU A 52 0.82 5.23 -2.47
CA GLU A 52 -0.53 5.20 -3.07
C GLU A 52 -1.38 4.07 -2.47
N PHE A 53 -0.77 2.92 -2.20
CA PHE A 53 -1.42 1.82 -1.50
C PHE A 53 -1.84 2.19 -0.08
N GLN A 54 -0.99 2.88 0.68
CA GLN A 54 -1.35 3.40 2.02
C GLN A 54 -2.59 4.28 1.94
N VAL A 55 -2.63 5.24 1.02
CA VAL A 55 -3.78 6.12 0.82
C VAL A 55 -5.04 5.33 0.48
N ALA A 56 -4.95 4.39 -0.46
CA ALA A 56 -6.08 3.56 -0.85
C ALA A 56 -6.61 2.68 0.30
N ILE A 57 -5.73 2.16 1.16
CA ILE A 57 -6.14 1.40 2.35
C ILE A 57 -6.77 2.32 3.40
N ASP A 58 -6.22 3.51 3.63
CA ASP A 58 -6.77 4.47 4.58
C ASP A 58 -8.20 4.85 4.18
N GLU A 59 -8.45 5.16 2.91
CA GLU A 59 -9.77 5.51 2.36
C GLU A 59 -10.82 4.41 2.59
N VAL A 60 -10.48 3.14 2.34
CA VAL A 60 -11.44 2.02 2.52
C VAL A 60 -11.54 1.53 3.97
N SER A 61 -10.65 1.99 4.85
CA SER A 61 -10.63 1.66 6.28
C SER A 61 -11.30 2.71 7.15
N ILE A 62 -11.78 3.81 6.55
CA ILE A 62 -12.57 4.82 7.27
C ILE A 62 -13.84 4.15 7.80
N VAL A 63 -14.00 4.23 9.11
CA VAL A 63 -15.22 3.82 9.80
C VAL A 63 -16.13 5.03 9.85
N ASP A 64 -16.92 5.21 8.78
CA ASP A 64 -17.91 6.28 8.71
C ASP A 64 -19.00 6.06 9.76
N GLY A 65 -19.29 7.11 10.53
CA GLY A 65 -20.22 7.06 11.65
C GLY A 65 -20.15 8.26 12.60
N THR A 66 -19.25 9.22 12.37
CA THR A 66 -19.40 10.56 12.96
C THR A 66 -20.48 11.39 12.26
N ALA A 67 -21.16 10.92 11.22
CA ALA A 67 -22.28 11.64 10.60
C ALA A 67 -23.64 11.34 11.28
N ALA A 68 -23.79 10.18 11.93
CA ALA A 68 -24.92 9.89 12.83
C ALA A 68 -24.59 10.14 14.32
N LEU A 69 -23.33 10.44 14.62
CA LEU A 69 -22.83 10.98 15.88
C LEU A 69 -22.04 12.27 15.60
N ASP A 70 -22.60 13.13 14.74
CA ASP A 70 -22.06 14.46 14.46
C ASP A 70 -22.31 15.34 15.67
N MET A 71 -21.42 15.21 16.65
CA MET A 71 -21.34 16.09 17.81
C MET A 71 -20.58 17.38 17.48
N SER A 72 -20.16 17.56 16.22
CA SER A 72 -19.56 18.79 15.70
C SER A 72 -20.60 19.74 15.11
N THR A 73 -21.76 19.25 14.69
CA THR A 73 -22.94 20.09 14.52
C THR A 73 -23.52 20.40 15.90
N PRO A 74 -23.56 21.68 16.34
CA PRO A 74 -24.34 22.03 17.50
C PRO A 74 -25.78 21.58 17.23
N GLU A 75 -26.30 20.67 18.05
CA GLU A 75 -27.69 20.21 17.99
C GLU A 75 -28.59 21.46 17.90
N VAL A 76 -29.14 21.71 16.71
CA VAL A 76 -30.14 22.74 16.51
C VAL A 76 -31.36 22.25 17.28
N ALA A 77 -31.74 22.99 18.33
CA ALA A 77 -32.84 22.66 19.21
C ALA A 77 -34.08 22.23 18.41
N SER A 78 -34.58 21.04 18.72
CA SER A 78 -35.77 20.47 18.12
C SER A 78 -37.02 21.13 18.70
N VAL A 79 -38.11 21.10 17.95
CA VAL A 79 -39.42 21.58 18.37
C VAL A 79 -39.89 20.75 19.56
N GLY A 80 -40.00 21.38 20.74
CA GLY A 80 -40.23 20.70 22.02
C GLY A 80 -39.01 20.62 22.96
N ASP A 81 -37.81 20.99 22.52
CA ASP A 81 -36.64 21.11 23.40
C ASP A 81 -36.74 22.38 24.25
N PHE A 82 -36.36 22.27 25.53
CA PHE A 82 -36.25 23.41 26.44
C PHE A 82 -34.98 24.20 26.12
N VAL A 83 -35.14 25.43 25.63
CA VAL A 83 -34.04 26.33 25.32
C VAL A 83 -34.12 27.53 26.27
N GLU A 84 -32.99 27.91 26.86
CA GLU A 84 -32.90 29.16 27.63
C GLU A 84 -32.82 30.34 26.68
N VAL A 85 -33.86 31.19 26.68
CA VAL A 85 -33.89 32.41 25.87
C VAL A 85 -33.60 33.58 26.79
N PHE A 86 -32.54 34.33 26.49
CA PHE A 86 -32.18 35.52 27.25
C PHE A 86 -33.06 36.70 26.82
N ASN A 87 -33.94 37.16 27.72
CA ASN A 87 -34.77 38.34 27.50
C ASN A 87 -34.74 39.25 28.75
N GLY A 88 -33.53 39.65 29.14
CA GLY A 88 -33.26 40.42 30.37
C GLY A 88 -32.95 39.56 31.60
N GLU A 89 -33.50 38.35 31.68
CA GLU A 89 -33.10 37.24 32.57
C GLU A 89 -33.25 35.91 31.81
N TRP A 90 -32.57 34.86 32.27
CA TRP A 90 -32.59 33.54 31.63
C TRP A 90 -33.88 32.77 31.96
N VAL A 91 -34.69 32.45 30.94
CA VAL A 91 -35.95 31.68 31.10
C VAL A 91 -36.04 30.56 30.05
N MET A 92 -36.45 29.36 30.49
CA MET A 92 -36.63 28.15 29.67
C MET A 92 -37.98 28.15 28.94
N ASN A 93 -37.99 27.96 27.61
CA ASN A 93 -39.19 27.80 26.77
C ASN A 93 -39.02 26.69 25.70
N ALA A 94 -40.13 26.13 25.20
CA ALA A 94 -40.15 25.08 24.18
C ALA A 94 -40.28 25.63 22.74
N ALA A 95 -39.50 25.12 21.78
CA ALA A 95 -39.47 25.58 20.38
C ALA A 95 -40.61 25.02 19.50
N GLY A 96 -40.98 25.71 18.41
CA GLY A 96 -42.33 25.64 17.80
C GLY A 96 -42.55 25.11 16.36
N GLU A 97 -41.58 25.01 15.43
CA GLU A 97 -41.72 24.17 14.19
C GLU A 97 -40.44 24.12 13.30
N THR A 98 -40.31 23.07 12.46
CA THR A 98 -39.16 22.80 11.54
C THR A 98 -39.57 22.91 10.07
N ILE A 99 -38.80 23.63 9.23
CA ILE A 99 -39.04 23.73 7.78
C ILE A 99 -38.08 22.79 7.02
N ARG A 100 -38.62 21.91 6.17
CA ARG A 100 -37.92 21.10 5.16
C ARG A 100 -38.40 21.54 3.77
N ASP A 101 -37.51 21.69 2.78
CA ASP A 101 -37.71 21.09 1.45
C ASP A 101 -36.42 21.14 0.57
N PRO A 102 -36.40 20.64 -0.68
CA PRO A 102 -35.54 19.55 -1.14
C PRO A 102 -34.60 20.03 -2.26
N ASN A 103 -33.64 19.21 -2.71
CA ASN A 103 -33.18 19.13 -4.11
C ASN A 103 -31.78 18.53 -4.16
N VAL A 104 -31.69 17.40 -4.86
CA VAL A 104 -30.74 17.05 -5.94
C VAL A 104 -30.40 15.56 -5.89
N LYS A 105 -30.70 14.87 -7.00
CA LYS A 105 -30.33 13.47 -7.36
C LYS A 105 -29.11 13.48 -8.30
N TRP A 106 -28.31 12.41 -8.32
CA TRP A 106 -27.64 11.88 -9.54
C TRP A 106 -27.37 10.35 -9.43
N GLU A 107 -27.46 9.66 -10.58
CA GLU A 107 -27.36 8.20 -10.81
C GLU A 107 -25.93 7.73 -11.15
N LEU A 108 -25.59 6.47 -10.84
CA LEU A 108 -24.52 5.73 -11.52
C LEU A 108 -24.87 4.24 -11.67
N ASP A 109 -24.60 3.73 -12.87
CA ASP A 109 -25.03 2.45 -13.44
C ASP A 109 -24.32 1.21 -12.87
N GLN A 110 -25.14 0.18 -12.64
CA GLN A 110 -24.91 -1.28 -12.74
C GLN A 110 -23.58 -1.89 -12.25
N VAL A 111 -23.55 -2.20 -10.95
CA VAL A 111 -23.00 -3.47 -10.44
C VAL A 111 -24.17 -4.23 -9.82
N THR A 112 -24.28 -5.50 -10.19
CA THR A 112 -25.32 -6.48 -9.84
C THR A 112 -25.98 -6.24 -8.47
N GLN A 113 -27.30 -6.07 -8.50
CA GLN A 113 -28.19 -5.92 -7.35
C GLN A 113 -27.85 -6.90 -6.22
N VAL A 114 -27.27 -6.38 -5.16
CA VAL A 114 -27.59 -6.77 -3.79
C VAL A 114 -28.21 -5.52 -3.18
N GLU A 115 -29.47 -5.62 -2.76
CA GLU A 115 -30.33 -4.54 -2.28
C GLU A 115 -29.55 -3.48 -1.48
N THR A 116 -29.28 -2.34 -2.12
CA THR A 116 -28.72 -1.14 -1.51
C THR A 116 -29.86 -0.31 -0.92
N THR A 117 -30.52 -0.85 0.09
CA THR A 117 -31.35 -0.05 1.01
C THR A 117 -30.49 0.27 2.23
N SER A 118 -30.10 1.54 2.39
CA SER A 118 -29.75 2.19 3.67
C SER A 118 -29.41 1.21 4.80
N ASN A 119 -28.24 0.58 4.70
CA ASN A 119 -27.91 -0.61 5.48
C ASN A 119 -27.70 -0.33 6.97
N GLU A 120 -27.47 0.91 7.39
CA GLU A 120 -27.28 1.24 8.81
C GLU A 120 -28.53 0.93 9.65
N VAL A 121 -29.72 1.26 9.12
CA VAL A 121 -30.99 1.07 9.85
C VAL A 121 -31.48 -0.39 9.80
N LEU A 122 -31.23 -1.09 8.71
CA LEU A 122 -31.62 -2.51 8.56
C LEU A 122 -30.69 -3.44 9.36
N THR A 123 -29.39 -3.14 9.41
CA THR A 123 -28.46 -3.91 10.25
C THR A 123 -28.77 -3.66 11.72
N ALA A 124 -29.07 -2.41 12.15
CA ALA A 124 -29.54 -2.10 13.51
C ALA A 124 -30.79 -2.90 13.93
N LYS A 125 -31.75 -3.12 13.00
CA LYS A 125 -32.94 -3.94 13.27
C LYS A 125 -32.65 -5.45 13.34
N HIS A 126 -31.71 -5.97 12.54
CA HIS A 126 -31.24 -7.35 12.65
C HIS A 126 -30.41 -7.57 13.93
N PHE A 127 -29.55 -6.61 14.30
CA PHE A 127 -28.83 -6.56 15.58
C PHE A 127 -29.80 -6.61 16.77
N LYS A 128 -30.91 -5.87 16.71
CA LYS A 128 -31.95 -5.85 17.76
C LYS A 128 -32.61 -7.20 18.02
N ARG A 129 -32.54 -8.15 17.07
CA ARG A 129 -33.16 -9.48 17.20
C ARG A 129 -32.18 -10.52 17.73
N GLU A 130 -30.92 -10.49 17.30
CA GLU A 130 -29.88 -11.45 17.73
C GLU A 130 -29.38 -11.18 19.17
N TRP A 131 -29.45 -9.92 19.63
CA TRP A 131 -29.03 -9.51 20.98
C TRP A 131 -30.07 -9.76 22.08
N ARG A 132 -31.35 -9.92 21.74
CA ARG A 132 -32.43 -10.12 22.72
C ARG A 132 -32.30 -11.44 23.48
N ASP A 133 -31.54 -12.38 22.93
CA ASP A 133 -31.35 -13.74 23.43
C ASP A 133 -29.99 -13.96 24.14
N SER A 134 -29.14 -12.92 24.26
CA SER A 134 -27.81 -13.02 24.91
C SER A 134 -27.79 -12.31 26.26
N SER A 135 -27.46 -13.06 27.32
CA SER A 135 -27.48 -12.59 28.72
C SER A 135 -26.17 -11.97 29.22
N GLU A 136 -25.19 -11.71 28.35
CA GLU A 136 -23.89 -11.16 28.73
C GLU A 136 -23.59 -9.82 28.06
N TRP A 137 -23.21 -8.81 28.84
CA TRP A 137 -22.95 -7.43 28.43
C TRP A 137 -21.71 -7.22 27.53
N ARG A 138 -21.20 -8.27 26.88
CA ARG A 138 -20.01 -8.22 26.02
C ARG A 138 -20.43 -8.26 24.56
N PHE A 139 -19.72 -7.54 23.69
CA PHE A 139 -19.82 -7.79 22.25
C PHE A 139 -19.59 -9.28 21.99
N PRO A 140 -20.53 -10.00 21.36
CA PRO A 140 -20.24 -11.35 20.92
C PRO A 140 -19.06 -11.24 19.95
N PRO A 141 -17.93 -11.93 20.21
CA PRO A 141 -16.80 -11.98 19.28
C PRO A 141 -17.20 -12.25 17.82
N PRO A 142 -18.23 -13.08 17.53
CA PRO A 142 -18.69 -13.31 16.15
C PRO A 142 -19.24 -12.06 15.46
N THR A 143 -19.95 -11.20 16.19
CA THR A 143 -20.59 -10.01 15.62
C THR A 143 -19.56 -8.97 15.21
N PHE A 144 -18.61 -8.70 16.10
CA PHE A 144 -17.47 -7.82 15.81
C PHE A 144 -16.67 -8.35 14.61
N ALA A 145 -16.32 -9.65 14.64
CA ALA A 145 -15.57 -10.29 13.57
C ALA A 145 -16.29 -10.23 12.21
N ASN A 146 -17.60 -10.49 12.19
CA ASN A 146 -18.38 -10.42 10.97
C ASN A 146 -18.41 -9.01 10.37
N ILE A 147 -18.59 -7.97 11.19
CA ILE A 147 -18.61 -6.60 10.71
C ILE A 147 -17.24 -6.20 10.16
N VAL A 148 -16.17 -6.42 10.93
CA VAL A 148 -14.79 -6.09 10.51
C VAL A 148 -14.46 -6.74 9.18
N ARG A 149 -14.71 -8.05 9.07
CA ARG A 149 -14.47 -8.83 7.87
C ARG A 149 -15.28 -8.32 6.67
N GLN A 150 -16.61 -8.27 6.80
CA GLN A 150 -17.50 -8.02 5.66
C GLN A 150 -17.49 -6.56 5.20
N ARG A 151 -17.28 -5.61 6.11
CA ARG A 151 -17.38 -4.18 5.79
C ARG A 151 -16.05 -3.53 5.44
N TYR A 152 -14.94 -4.04 5.97
CA TYR A 152 -13.65 -3.38 5.85
C TYR A 152 -12.59 -4.28 5.22
N VAL A 153 -12.23 -5.40 5.86
CA VAL A 153 -11.09 -6.23 5.43
C VAL A 153 -11.26 -6.77 4.00
N VAL A 154 -12.47 -7.16 3.59
CA VAL A 154 -12.74 -7.61 2.21
C VAL A 154 -12.37 -6.54 1.17
N LYS A 155 -12.50 -5.24 1.50
CA LYS A 155 -12.17 -4.14 0.58
C LYS A 155 -10.66 -3.97 0.39
N TRP A 156 -9.83 -4.42 1.33
CA TRP A 156 -8.37 -4.33 1.24
C TRP A 156 -7.78 -5.17 0.11
N LYS A 157 -8.50 -6.20 -0.33
CA LYS A 157 -8.06 -7.11 -1.40
C LYS A 157 -7.78 -6.40 -2.71
N ARG A 158 -8.58 -5.40 -3.07
CA ARG A 158 -8.42 -4.68 -4.34
C ARG A 158 -7.15 -3.80 -4.35
N PRO A 159 -6.94 -2.88 -3.38
CA PRO A 159 -5.69 -2.12 -3.28
C PRO A 159 -4.45 -3.03 -3.19
N MET A 160 -4.52 -4.12 -2.44
CA MET A 160 -3.41 -5.07 -2.31
C MET A 160 -3.03 -5.70 -3.66
N ARG A 161 -4.02 -6.13 -4.46
CA ARG A 161 -3.77 -6.70 -5.80
C ARG A 161 -3.22 -5.66 -6.77
N ALA A 162 -3.76 -4.44 -6.74
CA ALA A 162 -3.25 -3.34 -7.56
C ALA A 162 -1.77 -3.01 -7.25
N LEU A 163 -1.39 -3.02 -5.96
CA LEU A 163 0.01 -2.87 -5.57
C LEU A 163 0.87 -4.01 -6.13
N PHE A 164 0.40 -5.26 -6.02
CA PHE A 164 1.14 -6.41 -6.54
C PHE A 164 1.31 -6.36 -8.06
N GLU A 165 0.26 -6.03 -8.82
CA GLU A 165 0.32 -5.85 -10.27
C GLU A 165 1.32 -4.75 -10.67
N THR A 166 1.37 -3.68 -9.88
CA THR A 166 2.36 -2.60 -10.05
C THR A 166 3.77 -3.10 -9.80
N TYR A 167 3.99 -3.88 -8.73
CA TYR A 167 5.27 -4.52 -8.45
C TYR A 167 5.74 -5.40 -9.61
N GLN A 168 4.86 -6.24 -10.15
CA GLN A 168 5.18 -7.10 -11.30
C GLN A 168 5.58 -6.28 -12.53
N THR A 169 4.79 -5.27 -12.87
CA THR A 169 5.05 -4.39 -14.02
C THR A 169 6.37 -3.67 -13.87
N LEU A 170 6.62 -3.06 -12.71
CA LEU A 170 7.86 -2.33 -12.43
C LEU A 170 9.10 -3.24 -12.49
N LEU A 171 9.01 -4.46 -11.97
CA LEU A 171 10.10 -5.43 -12.02
C LEU A 171 10.38 -5.90 -13.44
N LEU A 172 9.35 -6.21 -14.23
CA LEU A 172 9.51 -6.64 -15.63
C LEU A 172 10.14 -5.53 -16.49
N GLU A 173 9.65 -4.30 -16.37
CA GLU A 173 10.25 -3.14 -17.05
C GLU A 173 11.70 -2.92 -16.60
N PHE A 174 11.97 -3.05 -15.30
CA PHE A 174 13.30 -2.86 -14.76
C PHE A 174 14.28 -3.92 -15.26
N VAL A 175 13.89 -5.20 -15.28
CA VAL A 175 14.68 -6.29 -15.87
C VAL A 175 14.96 -6.03 -17.35
N THR A 176 13.95 -5.57 -18.10
CA THR A 176 14.11 -5.22 -19.52
C THR A 176 15.12 -4.08 -19.72
N ARG A 177 15.06 -3.04 -18.88
CA ARG A 177 16.03 -1.93 -18.92
C ARG A 177 17.43 -2.37 -18.51
N VAL A 178 17.55 -3.18 -17.45
CA VAL A 178 18.84 -3.72 -17.00
C VAL A 178 19.47 -4.54 -18.13
N THR A 179 18.75 -5.49 -18.72
CA THR A 179 19.28 -6.34 -19.79
C THR A 179 19.58 -5.56 -21.06
N GLY A 180 18.73 -4.60 -21.45
CA GLY A 180 18.95 -3.72 -22.60
C GLY A 180 20.15 -2.79 -22.45
N SER A 181 20.51 -2.41 -21.22
CA SER A 181 21.69 -1.57 -20.93
C SER A 181 23.03 -2.33 -20.97
N MET A 182 23.01 -3.66 -21.10
CA MET A 182 24.22 -4.48 -21.09
C MET A 182 24.93 -4.40 -22.44
N LYS A 183 26.24 -4.13 -22.45
CA LYS A 183 27.05 -4.16 -23.69
C LYS A 183 27.45 -5.60 -24.04
N CYS A 184 26.48 -6.45 -24.37
CA CYS A 184 26.70 -7.85 -24.73
C CYS A 184 25.92 -8.24 -26.00
N LYS A 185 26.10 -9.50 -26.44
CA LYS A 185 25.49 -9.99 -27.69
C LYS A 185 23.94 -9.97 -27.58
N PRO A 186 23.21 -9.62 -28.64
CA PRO A 186 21.74 -9.61 -28.62
C PRO A 186 21.11 -10.95 -28.21
N LYS A 187 21.69 -12.08 -28.67
CA LYS A 187 21.25 -13.42 -28.27
C LYS A 187 21.38 -13.64 -26.75
N LEU A 188 22.43 -13.10 -26.13
CA LEU A 188 22.64 -13.16 -24.68
C LEU A 188 21.68 -12.26 -23.92
N GLN A 189 21.46 -11.04 -24.38
CA GLN A 189 20.47 -10.14 -23.79
C GLN A 189 19.08 -10.77 -23.81
N ALA A 190 18.66 -11.30 -24.96
CA ALA A 190 17.37 -11.96 -25.13
C ALA A 190 17.21 -13.17 -24.22
N HIS A 191 18.24 -14.02 -24.11
CA HIS A 191 18.24 -15.17 -23.22
C HIS A 191 18.11 -14.76 -21.75
N LEU A 192 18.94 -13.82 -21.27
CA LEU A 192 18.88 -13.32 -19.89
C LEU A 192 17.53 -12.67 -19.56
N ASN A 193 16.99 -11.91 -20.52
CA ASN A 193 15.68 -11.28 -20.36
C ASN A 193 14.57 -12.32 -20.26
N HIS A 194 14.55 -13.31 -21.16
CA HIS A 194 13.56 -14.37 -21.16
C HIS A 194 13.57 -15.17 -19.86
N VAL A 195 14.75 -15.62 -19.42
CA VAL A 195 14.92 -16.37 -18.17
C VAL A 195 14.40 -15.57 -16.96
N ALA A 196 14.74 -14.28 -16.88
CA ALA A 196 14.28 -13.45 -15.78
C ALA A 196 12.75 -13.23 -15.80
N HIS A 197 12.14 -13.13 -16.98
CA HIS A 197 10.68 -13.02 -17.12
C HIS A 197 9.98 -14.32 -16.67
N GLU A 198 10.44 -15.48 -17.12
CA GLU A 198 9.87 -16.78 -16.70
C GLU A 198 9.94 -16.97 -15.18
N MET A 199 11.04 -16.54 -14.54
CA MET A 199 11.16 -16.59 -13.09
C MET A 199 10.16 -15.67 -12.39
N LEU A 200 10.00 -14.42 -12.86
CA LEU A 200 9.04 -13.49 -12.28
C LEU A 200 7.60 -13.99 -12.42
N GLU A 201 7.26 -14.64 -13.53
CA GLU A 201 5.96 -15.28 -13.74
C GLU A 201 5.77 -16.45 -12.77
N SER A 202 6.75 -17.35 -12.66
CA SER A 202 6.64 -18.51 -11.77
C SER A 202 6.46 -18.11 -10.29
N LEU A 203 7.24 -17.13 -9.82
CA LEU A 203 7.19 -16.63 -8.44
C LEU A 203 5.93 -15.82 -8.13
N SER A 204 5.27 -15.28 -9.16
CA SER A 204 4.06 -14.46 -8.95
C SER A 204 2.92 -15.24 -8.30
N THR A 205 2.75 -16.50 -8.72
CA THR A 205 1.70 -17.39 -8.21
C THR A 205 1.92 -17.69 -6.73
N ALA A 206 3.17 -17.94 -6.33
CA ALA A 206 3.53 -18.17 -4.94
C ALA A 206 3.30 -16.92 -4.07
N ALA A 207 3.66 -15.74 -4.57
CA ALA A 207 3.44 -14.48 -3.87
C ALA A 207 1.95 -14.19 -3.66
N LEU A 208 1.11 -14.42 -4.67
CA LEU A 208 -0.35 -14.27 -4.56
C LEU A 208 -0.97 -15.16 -3.48
N VAL A 209 -0.53 -16.41 -3.39
CA VAL A 209 -0.99 -17.33 -2.34
C VAL A 209 -0.65 -16.81 -0.95
N GLU A 210 0.55 -16.28 -0.75
CA GLU A 210 0.96 -15.70 0.54
C GLU A 210 0.19 -14.41 0.87
N LEU A 211 -0.12 -13.58 -0.13
CA LEU A 211 -0.96 -12.39 0.03
C LEU A 211 -2.40 -12.74 0.43
N ASP A 212 -3.01 -13.73 -0.24
CA ASP A 212 -4.38 -14.18 0.09
C ASP A 212 -4.44 -14.76 1.52
N LYS A 213 -3.41 -15.51 1.97
CA LYS A 213 -3.30 -15.97 3.36
C LYS A 213 -3.26 -14.82 4.36
N LEU A 214 -2.55 -13.74 4.05
CA LEU A 214 -2.48 -12.57 4.95
C LEU A 214 -3.86 -11.93 5.11
N ILE A 215 -4.64 -11.78 4.04
CA ILE A 215 -6.03 -11.33 4.14
C ILE A 215 -6.90 -12.28 4.98
N GLU A 216 -6.73 -13.59 4.82
CA GLU A 216 -7.46 -14.58 5.64
C GLU A 216 -7.15 -14.43 7.13
N THR A 217 -5.89 -14.12 7.48
CA THR A 217 -5.54 -13.83 8.89
C THR A 217 -6.18 -12.57 9.43
N GLU A 218 -6.34 -11.53 8.61
CA GLU A 218 -7.01 -10.28 8.99
C GLU A 218 -8.55 -10.42 9.07
N CYS A 219 -9.12 -11.48 8.48
CA CYS A 219 -10.55 -11.78 8.59
C CYS A 219 -10.96 -12.27 9.99
N ASP A 220 -10.00 -12.70 10.82
CA ASP A 220 -10.21 -13.05 12.22
C ASP A 220 -9.59 -11.98 13.13
N PRO A 221 -10.36 -10.98 13.58
CA PRO A 221 -9.77 -9.80 14.16
C PRO A 221 -9.26 -10.05 15.57
N SER A 222 -7.95 -10.19 15.66
CA SER A 222 -7.21 -10.27 16.90
C SER A 222 -6.02 -9.32 16.87
N THR A 223 -5.64 -8.79 18.04
CA THR A 223 -4.45 -7.95 18.17
C THR A 223 -3.95 -7.95 19.61
N LEU A 224 -2.62 -8.00 19.75
CA LEU A 224 -1.92 -7.76 21.02
C LEU A 224 -1.35 -6.34 21.09
N ASN A 225 -1.68 -5.50 20.10
CA ASN A 225 -1.14 -4.15 20.02
C ASN A 225 -1.77 -3.27 21.11
N LEU A 226 -0.93 -2.83 22.05
CA LEU A 226 -1.30 -1.96 23.18
C LEU A 226 -1.91 -0.62 22.72
N ARG A 227 -1.61 -0.19 21.48
CA ARG A 227 -2.17 1.03 20.88
C ARG A 227 -3.68 0.96 20.70
N LEU A 228 -4.28 -0.24 20.59
CA LEU A 228 -5.73 -0.38 20.50
C LEU A 228 -6.44 0.29 21.68
N GLY A 229 -5.97 0.04 22.90
CA GLY A 229 -6.56 0.62 24.11
C GLY A 229 -6.41 2.15 24.18
N GLN A 230 -5.27 2.66 23.70
CA GLN A 230 -5.02 4.10 23.62
C GLN A 230 -5.95 4.78 22.61
N VAL A 231 -6.05 4.25 21.40
CA VAL A 231 -6.93 4.78 20.35
C VAL A 231 -8.40 4.71 20.79
N LEU A 232 -8.82 3.63 21.44
CA LEU A 232 -10.17 3.52 21.97
C LEU A 232 -10.46 4.60 23.03
N LEU A 233 -9.52 4.84 23.95
CA LEU A 233 -9.66 5.88 24.96
C LEU A 233 -9.70 7.28 24.33
N GLU A 234 -8.83 7.54 23.35
CA GLU A 234 -8.83 8.79 22.58
C GLU A 234 -10.18 9.00 21.89
N LEU A 235 -10.71 7.98 21.21
CA LEU A 235 -12.02 8.06 20.54
C LEU A 235 -13.18 8.30 21.54
N ARG A 236 -13.14 7.71 22.74
CA ARG A 236 -14.14 7.93 23.80
C ARG A 236 -14.10 9.33 24.39
N THR A 237 -12.90 9.89 24.54
CA THR A 237 -12.66 11.16 25.25
C THR A 237 -12.67 12.36 24.32
N LYS A 238 -12.33 12.20 23.04
CA LYS A 238 -12.28 13.28 22.05
C LYS A 238 -13.57 14.12 21.98
N PRO A 239 -14.79 13.55 21.98
CA PRO A 239 -16.01 14.36 21.98
C PRO A 239 -16.17 15.20 23.26
N LEU A 240 -15.71 14.69 24.41
CA LEU A 240 -15.73 15.43 25.67
C LEU A 240 -14.74 16.59 25.63
N ILE A 241 -13.53 16.36 25.14
CA ILE A 241 -12.51 17.41 24.98
C ILE A 241 -13.04 18.52 24.07
N VAL A 242 -13.59 18.19 22.90
CA VAL A 242 -14.17 19.18 21.98
C VAL A 242 -15.27 19.99 22.67
N LYS A 243 -16.15 19.35 23.44
CA LYS A 243 -17.19 20.06 24.19
C LYS A 243 -16.63 20.95 25.31
N LEU A 244 -15.53 20.55 25.95
CA LEU A 244 -14.83 21.36 26.94
C LEU A 244 -14.14 22.57 26.30
N ASP A 245 -13.55 22.40 25.12
CA ASP A 245 -12.93 23.49 24.34
C ASP A 245 -13.99 24.52 23.93
N VAL A 246 -15.15 24.07 23.45
CA VAL A 246 -16.28 24.97 23.15
C VAL A 246 -16.75 25.70 24.41
N LEU A 247 -16.84 24.99 25.54
CA LEU A 247 -17.27 25.56 26.81
C LEU A 247 -16.27 26.60 27.36
N SER A 248 -14.98 26.46 27.09
CA SER A 248 -13.93 27.43 27.44
C SER A 248 -13.80 28.59 26.43
N GLY A 249 -14.58 28.58 25.34
CA GLY A 249 -14.44 29.53 24.24
C GLY A 249 -13.15 29.33 23.45
N ASN A 250 -12.64 28.10 23.37
CA ASN A 250 -11.35 27.71 22.82
C ASN A 250 -10.16 28.46 23.47
N ASN A 251 -10.30 28.79 24.74
CA ASN A 251 -9.27 29.50 25.50
C ASN A 251 -9.14 28.91 26.90
N ASP A 252 -8.01 28.24 27.14
CA ASP A 252 -7.69 27.56 28.40
C ASP A 252 -7.58 28.49 29.61
N ALA A 253 -7.45 29.80 29.39
CA ALA A 253 -7.41 30.80 30.45
C ALA A 253 -8.80 31.26 30.93
N THR A 254 -9.89 30.86 30.24
CA THR A 254 -11.26 31.29 30.56
C THR A 254 -11.78 30.56 31.80
N SER A 255 -12.36 31.31 32.75
CA SER A 255 -13.02 30.71 33.92
C SER A 255 -14.39 30.15 33.53
N VAL A 256 -14.54 28.83 33.67
CA VAL A 256 -15.79 28.10 33.39
C VAL A 256 -16.51 27.76 34.70
N SER A 257 -17.84 27.85 34.71
CA SER A 257 -18.65 27.43 35.86
C SER A 257 -18.49 25.94 36.17
N VAL A 258 -18.18 25.61 37.42
CA VAL A 258 -18.13 24.22 37.92
C VAL A 258 -19.46 23.49 37.72
N GLY A 259 -20.59 24.21 37.76
CA GLY A 259 -21.91 23.65 37.48
C GLY A 259 -22.06 23.21 36.03
N ALA A 260 -21.61 24.04 35.09
CA ALA A 260 -21.63 23.72 33.65
C ALA A 260 -20.71 22.53 33.33
N MET A 261 -19.52 22.48 33.93
CA MET A 261 -18.60 21.35 33.77
C MET A 261 -19.18 20.04 34.32
N LYS A 262 -19.82 20.08 35.50
CA LYS A 262 -20.50 18.91 36.07
C LYS A 262 -21.69 18.44 35.22
N ALA A 263 -22.46 19.37 34.67
CA ALA A 263 -23.57 19.06 33.77
C ALA A 263 -23.07 18.41 32.47
N LEU A 264 -21.97 18.91 31.91
CA LEU A 264 -21.33 18.35 30.73
C LEU A 264 -20.82 16.93 30.97
N LEU A 265 -20.09 16.70 32.07
CA LEU A 265 -19.57 15.38 32.44
C LEU A 265 -20.71 14.38 32.68
N LYS A 266 -21.75 14.79 33.40
CA LYS A 266 -22.96 13.96 33.55
C LYS A 266 -23.54 13.63 32.17
N ARG A 267 -23.83 14.62 31.33
CA ARG A 267 -24.38 14.35 30.00
C ARG A 267 -23.51 13.42 29.15
N HIS A 268 -22.18 13.54 29.22
CA HIS A 268 -21.25 12.70 28.45
C HIS A 268 -21.21 11.24 28.93
N PHE A 269 -21.33 10.99 30.25
CA PHE A 269 -21.19 9.65 30.83
C PHE A 269 -22.51 9.01 31.28
N THR A 270 -23.56 9.79 31.49
CA THR A 270 -24.86 9.34 32.01
C THR A 270 -26.01 9.57 31.05
N GLU A 271 -25.74 9.98 29.81
CA GLU A 271 -26.67 10.14 28.65
C GLU A 271 -28.08 9.57 28.94
N GLU A 272 -28.91 10.33 29.66
CA GLU A 272 -30.16 9.84 30.30
C GLU A 272 -31.26 9.47 29.27
N THR A 273 -30.98 9.68 27.99
CA THR A 273 -31.88 9.51 26.85
C THR A 273 -31.56 8.32 25.96
N ASN A 274 -30.39 7.68 26.12
CA ASN A 274 -29.98 6.57 25.28
C ASN A 274 -30.43 5.25 25.90
N SER A 275 -31.07 4.39 25.10
CA SER A 275 -31.35 3.03 25.55
C SER A 275 -30.02 2.31 25.81
N ASN A 276 -30.01 1.30 26.68
CA ASN A 276 -28.82 0.45 26.87
C ASN A 276 -28.31 -0.12 25.52
N GLU A 277 -29.20 -0.29 24.53
CA GLU A 277 -28.87 -0.74 23.18
C GLU A 277 -28.03 0.31 22.42
N ASP A 278 -28.38 1.60 22.51
CA ASP A 278 -27.69 2.67 21.80
C ASP A 278 -26.26 2.88 22.33
N LEU A 279 -26.08 2.74 23.64
CA LEU A 279 -24.76 2.77 24.27
C LEU A 279 -23.88 1.60 23.78
N LEU A 280 -24.46 0.41 23.65
CA LEU A 280 -23.74 -0.76 23.14
C LEU A 280 -23.35 -0.58 21.67
N VAL A 281 -24.24 -0.06 20.83
CA VAL A 281 -23.94 0.22 19.41
C VAL A 281 -22.81 1.25 19.29
N LYS A 282 -22.85 2.31 20.10
CA LYS A 282 -21.80 3.34 20.15
C LYS A 282 -20.45 2.74 20.56
N GLU A 283 -20.43 1.93 21.60
CA GLU A 283 -19.22 1.24 22.05
C GLU A 283 -18.69 0.23 21.02
N LEU A 284 -19.56 -0.49 20.29
CA LEU A 284 -19.17 -1.39 19.21
C LEU A 284 -18.50 -0.61 18.08
N HIS A 285 -19.10 0.52 17.71
CA HIS A 285 -18.59 1.39 16.66
C HIS A 285 -17.20 1.94 17.01
N LEU A 286 -17.01 2.44 18.24
CA LEU A 286 -15.72 2.91 18.74
C LEU A 286 -14.67 1.80 18.76
N ALA A 287 -15.06 0.58 19.17
CA ALA A 287 -14.17 -0.58 19.16
C ALA A 287 -13.72 -0.95 17.73
N ILE A 288 -14.64 -0.92 16.76
CA ILE A 288 -14.32 -1.19 15.35
C ILE A 288 -13.40 -0.08 14.81
N ALA A 289 -13.71 1.19 15.04
CA ALA A 289 -12.87 2.31 14.64
C ALA A 289 -11.45 2.22 15.21
N ALA A 290 -11.33 1.90 16.50
CA ALA A 290 -10.02 1.71 17.13
C ALA A 290 -9.26 0.52 16.54
N TYR A 291 -9.94 -0.60 16.29
CA TYR A 291 -9.33 -1.77 15.66
C TYR A 291 -8.84 -1.46 14.24
N MET A 292 -9.69 -0.83 13.42
CA MET A 292 -9.37 -0.48 12.03
C MET A 292 -8.17 0.47 11.96
N ALA A 293 -8.05 1.43 12.88
CA ALA A 293 -6.90 2.35 12.93
C ALA A 293 -5.55 1.65 13.22
N VAL A 294 -5.58 0.48 13.86
CA VAL A 294 -4.38 -0.32 14.15
C VAL A 294 -4.14 -1.36 13.06
N ALA A 295 -5.18 -2.07 12.65
CA ALA A 295 -5.10 -3.16 11.69
C ALA A 295 -4.72 -2.65 10.29
N SER A 296 -5.29 -1.52 9.84
CA SER A 296 -4.94 -0.91 8.54
C SER A 296 -3.44 -0.60 8.46
N LYS A 297 -2.87 0.05 9.49
CA LYS A 297 -1.44 0.36 9.55
C LYS A 297 -0.57 -0.88 9.53
N ARG A 298 -0.93 -1.89 10.34
CA ARG A 298 -0.24 -3.19 10.33
C ARG A 298 -0.28 -3.81 8.92
N PHE A 299 -1.43 -3.79 8.28
CA PHE A 299 -1.60 -4.34 6.94
C PHE A 299 -0.74 -3.60 5.92
N VAL A 300 -0.72 -2.27 5.95
CA VAL A 300 0.10 -1.48 5.03
C VAL A 300 1.60 -1.70 5.25
N ASP A 301 2.04 -1.89 6.50
CA ASP A 301 3.43 -2.19 6.78
C ASP A 301 3.84 -3.61 6.36
N GLU A 302 2.95 -4.59 6.49
CA GLU A 302 3.28 -6.01 6.25
C GLU A 302 3.26 -6.40 4.77
N ILE A 303 2.38 -5.81 3.95
CA ILE A 303 2.28 -6.18 2.53
C ILE A 303 3.60 -5.93 1.76
N PRO A 304 4.23 -4.74 1.81
CA PRO A 304 5.50 -4.50 1.11
C PRO A 304 6.64 -5.39 1.64
N LYS A 305 6.68 -5.67 2.95
CA LYS A 305 7.66 -6.59 3.54
C LYS A 305 7.48 -8.02 3.00
N LEU A 306 6.23 -8.47 2.90
CA LEU A 306 5.90 -9.77 2.34
C LEU A 306 6.30 -9.85 0.87
N LEU A 307 5.99 -8.82 0.06
CA LEU A 307 6.41 -8.77 -1.33
C LEU A 307 7.93 -8.79 -1.48
N ASN A 308 8.65 -8.04 -0.66
CA ASN A 308 10.11 -8.09 -0.67
C ASN A 308 10.62 -9.51 -0.35
N THR A 309 10.12 -10.13 0.72
CA THR A 309 10.62 -11.43 1.21
C THR A 309 10.16 -12.64 0.38
N LYS A 310 8.96 -12.59 -0.21
CA LYS A 310 8.33 -13.72 -0.92
C LYS A 310 8.34 -13.59 -2.44
N TYR A 311 8.61 -12.40 -2.97
CA TYR A 311 8.65 -12.17 -4.42
C TYR A 311 10.01 -11.67 -4.89
N ILE A 312 10.50 -10.55 -4.36
CA ILE A 312 11.74 -9.92 -4.84
C ILE A 312 13.00 -10.73 -4.47
N GLN A 313 13.17 -11.08 -3.19
CA GLN A 313 14.36 -11.82 -2.74
C GLN A 313 14.47 -13.22 -3.36
N PRO A 314 13.36 -14.00 -3.48
CA PRO A 314 13.37 -15.26 -4.21
C PRO A 314 13.74 -15.09 -5.69
N PHE A 315 13.28 -14.01 -6.34
CA PHE A 315 13.65 -13.71 -7.73
C PHE A 315 15.16 -13.48 -7.88
N LEU A 316 15.77 -12.63 -7.04
CA LEU A 316 17.22 -12.39 -7.08
C LEU A 316 18.01 -13.69 -6.86
N SER A 317 17.54 -14.53 -5.95
CA SER A 317 18.14 -15.83 -5.66
C SER A 317 18.00 -16.80 -6.85
N ALA A 318 16.83 -16.82 -7.50
CA ALA A 318 16.57 -17.67 -8.66
C ALA A 318 17.45 -17.29 -9.86
N VAL A 319 17.57 -15.99 -10.16
CA VAL A 319 18.44 -15.50 -11.26
C VAL A 319 19.90 -15.90 -11.00
N ARG A 320 20.36 -15.79 -9.76
CA ARG A 320 21.72 -16.18 -9.37
C ARG A 320 21.98 -17.69 -9.52
N ASN A 321 21.01 -18.51 -9.11
CA ASN A 321 21.11 -19.97 -9.19
C ASN A 321 21.10 -20.44 -10.65
N GLU A 322 20.16 -19.97 -11.45
CA GLU A 322 20.05 -20.33 -12.87
C GLU A 322 21.29 -19.95 -13.67
N ALA A 323 21.87 -18.78 -13.40
CA ALA A 323 23.12 -18.39 -14.04
C ALA A 323 24.28 -19.32 -13.67
N SER A 324 24.24 -19.94 -12.49
CA SER A 324 25.24 -20.92 -12.08
C SER A 324 25.02 -22.28 -12.75
N GLU A 325 23.76 -22.64 -13.00
CA GLU A 325 23.33 -23.94 -13.56
C GLU A 325 23.29 -23.98 -15.10
N THR A 326 23.35 -22.82 -15.77
CA THR A 326 23.31 -22.73 -17.25
C THR A 326 24.30 -23.71 -17.88
N SER A 327 23.90 -24.49 -18.89
CA SER A 327 24.80 -25.49 -19.49
C SER A 327 25.80 -24.88 -20.47
N ASP A 328 26.97 -25.51 -20.66
CA ASP A 328 27.96 -25.08 -21.64
C ASP A 328 27.43 -25.13 -23.09
N GLN A 329 26.40 -25.95 -23.34
CA GLN A 329 25.70 -26.03 -24.62
C GLN A 329 24.88 -24.76 -24.88
N VAL A 330 24.11 -24.30 -23.89
CA VAL A 330 23.37 -23.02 -23.96
C VAL A 330 24.36 -21.86 -24.13
N LEU A 331 25.48 -21.87 -23.40
CA LEU A 331 26.54 -20.89 -23.60
C LEU A 331 27.11 -20.92 -25.02
N GLY A 332 27.23 -22.09 -25.63
CA GLY A 332 27.62 -22.23 -27.03
C GLY A 332 26.62 -21.53 -27.97
N GLN A 333 25.33 -21.77 -27.78
CA GLN A 333 24.28 -21.17 -28.63
C GLN A 333 24.17 -19.66 -28.48
N VAL A 334 24.31 -19.17 -27.24
CA VAL A 334 24.04 -17.77 -26.89
C VAL A 334 25.27 -16.88 -27.11
N LEU A 335 26.48 -17.44 -26.98
CA LEU A 335 27.73 -16.69 -27.11
C LEU A 335 28.51 -16.96 -28.39
N MET A 336 28.20 -17.99 -29.20
CA MET A 336 28.88 -18.15 -30.49
C MET A 336 28.34 -17.16 -31.53
N ASP A 337 29.27 -16.61 -32.29
CA ASP A 337 28.99 -15.74 -33.44
C ASP A 337 28.31 -16.55 -34.55
N ASP A 338 27.35 -15.94 -35.25
CA ASP A 338 26.96 -16.47 -36.55
C ASP A 338 28.14 -16.32 -37.50
N VAL A 339 28.26 -17.20 -38.50
CA VAL A 339 29.41 -17.21 -39.44
C VAL A 339 29.67 -15.83 -40.05
N ALA A 340 28.62 -15.06 -40.30
CA ALA A 340 28.69 -13.68 -40.81
C ALA A 340 29.35 -12.68 -39.84
N ASP A 341 29.14 -12.83 -38.53
CA ASP A 341 29.75 -11.96 -37.52
C ASP A 341 31.25 -12.26 -37.40
N VAL A 342 31.65 -13.53 -37.56
CA VAL A 342 33.07 -13.94 -37.58
C VAL A 342 33.79 -13.32 -38.77
N GLU A 343 33.20 -13.40 -39.97
CA GLU A 343 33.77 -12.80 -41.17
C GLU A 343 33.88 -11.27 -41.05
N GLN A 344 32.87 -10.58 -40.50
CA GLN A 344 32.95 -9.15 -40.24
C GLN A 344 34.05 -8.79 -39.24
N TYR A 345 34.20 -9.55 -38.15
CA TYR A 345 35.26 -9.33 -37.17
C TYR A 345 36.66 -9.52 -37.77
N GLU A 346 36.85 -10.54 -38.61
CA GLU A 346 38.13 -10.73 -39.31
C GLU A 346 38.41 -9.59 -40.28
N THR A 347 37.39 -9.14 -41.01
CA THR A 347 37.51 -8.02 -41.96
C THR A 347 37.89 -6.72 -41.23
N LEU A 348 37.19 -6.39 -40.14
CA LEU A 348 37.48 -5.22 -39.30
C LEU A 348 38.84 -5.31 -38.61
N SER A 349 39.22 -6.48 -38.10
CA SER A 349 40.53 -6.71 -37.50
C SER A 349 41.67 -6.50 -38.50
N ASN A 350 41.48 -6.98 -39.74
CA ASN A 350 42.44 -6.77 -40.83
C ASN A 350 42.53 -5.30 -41.23
N GLN A 351 41.40 -4.59 -41.28
CA GLN A 351 41.39 -3.14 -41.52
C GLN A 351 42.11 -2.37 -40.40
N LEU A 352 41.93 -2.75 -39.14
CA LEU A 352 42.57 -2.12 -37.99
C LEU A 352 44.09 -2.31 -38.04
N LYS A 353 44.57 -3.53 -38.33
CA LYS A 353 46.00 -3.82 -38.56
C LYS A 353 46.58 -3.00 -39.71
N ALA A 354 45.83 -2.85 -40.80
CA ALA A 354 46.26 -2.05 -41.95
C ALA A 354 46.36 -0.56 -41.59
N LEU A 355 45.41 -0.05 -40.79
CA LEU A 355 45.43 1.32 -40.26
C LEU A 355 46.60 1.55 -39.29
N GLU A 356 46.88 0.61 -38.38
CA GLU A 356 48.05 0.67 -37.50
C GLU A 356 49.36 0.65 -38.28
N ALA A 357 49.47 -0.19 -39.32
CA ALA A 357 50.61 -0.21 -40.21
C ALA A 357 50.78 1.11 -40.99
N ALA A 358 49.69 1.70 -41.48
CA ALA A 358 49.73 3.02 -42.10
C ALA A 358 50.16 4.12 -41.11
N ASN A 359 49.68 4.06 -39.87
CA ASN A 359 50.03 5.03 -38.83
C ASN A 359 51.51 4.93 -38.42
N THR A 360 52.07 3.73 -38.35
CA THR A 360 53.51 3.54 -38.09
C THR A 360 54.38 4.08 -39.23
N LEU A 361 53.97 3.92 -40.49
CA LEU A 361 54.65 4.50 -41.64
C LEU A 361 54.60 6.04 -41.64
N ILE A 362 53.44 6.63 -41.32
CA ILE A 362 53.29 8.09 -41.21
C ILE A 362 54.20 8.63 -40.10
N ASN A 363 54.23 7.98 -38.93
CA ASN A 363 55.11 8.38 -37.84
C ASN A 363 56.60 8.25 -38.17
N ALA A 364 56.99 7.22 -38.94
CA ALA A 364 58.36 7.06 -39.42
C ALA A 364 58.78 8.13 -40.44
N HIS A 365 57.83 8.73 -41.18
CA HIS A 365 58.09 9.84 -42.10
C HIS A 365 58.05 11.22 -41.45
N LEU A 366 57.27 11.41 -40.39
CA LEU A 366 57.18 12.69 -39.65
C LEU A 366 58.32 12.88 -38.64
N PHE A 367 58.91 11.79 -38.13
CA PHE A 367 60.05 11.82 -37.21
C PHE A 367 61.18 10.87 -37.67
N PRO A 368 61.87 11.18 -38.79
CA PRO A 368 63.01 10.39 -39.21
C PRO A 368 64.10 10.43 -38.11
N SER A 369 64.61 9.26 -37.74
CA SER A 369 65.66 9.12 -36.74
C SER A 369 66.87 9.99 -37.09
N PRO A 370 67.40 10.80 -36.15
CA PRO A 370 68.57 11.63 -36.41
C PRO A 370 69.78 10.71 -36.50
N TYR A 371 70.28 10.52 -37.72
CA TYR A 371 71.64 10.03 -37.96
C TYR A 371 72.67 11.06 -37.53
#